data_AF-A0A2R6PVW6-F1
#
_entry.id   AF-A0A2R6PVW6-F1
#
_cell.length_a   1.000
_cell.length_b   1.000
_cell.length_c   1.000
_cell.angle_alpha   90.00
_cell.angle_beta   90.00
_cell.angle_gamma   90.00
#
_symmetry.space_group_name_H-M   'P 1'
#
loop_
_entity.id
_entity.type
_entity.pdbx_description
1 polymer ?
#
loop_
_entity_poly.entity_id
_entity_poly.type
_entity_poly.pdbx_seq_one_letter_code
_entity_poly.pdbx_strand_id
1 'polypeptide(L)'
;MCAGIQPPILVMDLEGNDGTERGEENIVFEKQIALFSIAVSDVVLINMWCHDIGREQAANRPLLRILFQEMRRLYKPRKTTLVYVIRDKSKTPLDKLAEKLRKDTVQIWNSVPKPQALQDTPLSESFNVEVVALPNYEYQKEDFEEEVAKLKNQLSHFRACDSPLVPASRFCSKAQEIWENIKDNKDLDVPAFK
;
A
#
# COMPACT_ATOMS: atom_id res chain seq x y z
N MET A 1 19.16 -10.15 -15.94
CA MET A 1 19.08 -8.83 -16.61
C MET A 1 18.31 -9.01 -17.91
N CYS A 2 17.01 -8.69 -17.91
CA CYS A 2 16.19 -8.75 -19.13
C CYS A 2 16.33 -7.43 -19.90
N ALA A 3 16.55 -7.54 -21.21
CA ALA A 3 16.91 -6.47 -22.11
C ALA A 3 15.83 -5.36 -22.20
N GLY A 4 16.28 -4.11 -22.04
CA GLY A 4 15.96 -2.93 -22.87
C GLY A 4 14.53 -2.43 -23.03
N ILE A 5 13.49 -3.17 -22.63
CA ILE A 5 12.10 -2.77 -22.75
C ILE A 5 11.58 -2.55 -21.33
N GLN A 6 11.33 -1.29 -20.98
CA GLN A 6 10.58 -1.01 -19.75
C GLN A 6 9.20 -1.67 -19.89
N PRO A 7 8.85 -2.62 -18.99
CA PRO A 7 7.54 -3.25 -19.04
C PRO A 7 6.44 -2.19 -18.89
N PRO A 8 5.28 -2.36 -19.55
CA PRO A 8 4.18 -1.41 -19.43
C PRO A 8 3.77 -1.26 -17.96
N ILE A 9 3.48 -0.03 -17.56
CA ILE A 9 3.00 0.31 -16.22
C ILE A 9 1.49 0.44 -16.29
N LEU A 10 0.78 -0.40 -15.54
CA LEU A 10 -0.65 -0.25 -15.30
C LEU A 10 -0.82 0.54 -13.99
N VAL A 11 -1.57 1.64 -14.05
CA VAL A 11 -1.90 2.45 -12.87
C VAL A 11 -3.38 2.23 -12.57
N MET A 12 -3.68 1.94 -11.30
CA MET A 12 -5.04 1.82 -10.79
C MET A 12 -5.24 2.94 -9.78
N ASP A 13 -6.27 3.75 -10.02
CA ASP A 13 -6.72 4.76 -9.07
C ASP A 13 -7.85 4.15 -8.23
N LEU A 14 -7.78 4.33 -6.92
CA LEU A 14 -8.67 3.69 -5.96
C LEU A 14 -9.35 4.76 -5.13
N GLU A 15 -10.65 4.57 -4.91
CA GLU A 15 -11.45 5.49 -4.12
C GLU A 15 -10.89 5.65 -2.70
N GLY A 16 -10.91 6.89 -2.19
CA GLY A 16 -10.35 7.24 -0.90
C GLY A 16 -11.19 6.73 0.29
N ASN A 17 -10.50 6.43 1.39
CA ASN A 17 -11.05 5.80 2.60
C ASN A 17 -11.79 6.78 3.57
N ASP A 18 -12.19 7.97 3.12
CA ASP A 18 -12.73 9.03 4.00
C ASP A 18 -13.96 9.73 3.40
N GLY A 19 -14.66 9.03 2.49
CA GLY A 19 -15.93 9.50 1.95
C GLY A 19 -17.05 9.34 2.99
N THR A 20 -17.70 10.42 3.39
CA THR A 20 -18.82 10.37 4.35
C THR A 20 -20.11 9.76 3.75
N GLU A 21 -20.09 9.32 2.49
CA GLU A 21 -21.28 9.11 1.67
C GLU A 21 -21.95 7.73 1.83
N ARG A 22 -21.36 6.75 2.54
CA ARG A 22 -21.85 5.35 2.50
C ARG A 22 -21.98 4.55 3.83
N GLY A 23 -21.84 5.15 5.00
CA GLY A 23 -22.11 4.45 6.28
C GLY A 23 -21.28 3.18 6.52
N GLU A 24 -21.82 2.15 7.19
CA GLU A 24 -21.09 0.90 7.54
C GLU A 24 -20.69 0.04 6.33
N GLU A 25 -21.47 0.07 5.24
CA GLU A 25 -21.13 -0.61 3.98
C GLU A 25 -19.85 -0.04 3.35
N ASN A 26 -19.51 1.22 3.66
CA ASN A 26 -18.29 1.86 3.19
C ASN A 26 -17.04 1.13 3.73
N ILE A 27 -17.06 0.74 5.01
CA ILE A 27 -15.89 0.12 5.66
C ILE A 27 -15.58 -1.25 5.05
N VAL A 28 -16.59 -2.05 4.71
CA VAL A 28 -16.38 -3.37 4.08
C VAL A 28 -15.83 -3.19 2.67
N PHE A 29 -16.40 -2.27 1.90
CA PHE A 29 -15.96 -1.99 0.53
C PHE A 29 -14.53 -1.42 0.49
N GLU A 30 -14.20 -0.49 1.38
CA GLU A 30 -12.85 0.06 1.56
C GLU A 30 -11.82 -1.04 1.85
N LYS A 31 -12.14 -1.96 2.76
CA LYS A 31 -11.29 -3.13 3.04
C LYS A 31 -11.11 -4.00 1.80
N GLN A 32 -12.18 -4.28 1.06
CA GLN A 32 -12.13 -5.11 -0.16
C GLN A 32 -11.25 -4.46 -1.24
N ILE A 33 -11.42 -3.17 -1.50
CA ILE A 33 -10.61 -2.42 -2.45
C ILE A 33 -9.14 -2.42 -2.04
N ALA A 34 -8.85 -2.13 -0.76
CA ALA A 34 -7.48 -2.10 -0.28
C ALA A 34 -6.81 -3.48 -0.42
N LEU A 35 -7.50 -4.57 -0.07
CA LEU A 35 -6.98 -5.92 -0.22
C LEU A 35 -6.76 -6.30 -1.68
N PHE A 36 -7.71 -5.95 -2.54
CA PHE A 36 -7.59 -6.16 -3.96
C PHE A 36 -6.34 -5.46 -4.50
N SER A 37 -6.15 -4.19 -4.13
CA SER A 37 -5.02 -3.38 -4.57
C SER A 37 -3.67 -4.00 -4.25
N ILE A 38 -3.49 -4.52 -3.03
CA ILE A 38 -2.23 -5.14 -2.62
C ILE A 38 -2.04 -6.50 -3.31
N ALA A 39 -3.11 -7.27 -3.47
CA ALA A 39 -3.06 -8.59 -4.08
C ALA A 39 -2.67 -8.53 -5.57
N VAL A 40 -3.06 -7.48 -6.29
CA VAL A 40 -2.78 -7.33 -7.73
C VAL A 40 -1.56 -6.46 -8.06
N SER A 41 -1.05 -5.68 -7.10
CA SER A 41 -0.02 -4.66 -7.37
C SER A 41 1.39 -5.08 -6.93
N ASP A 42 2.38 -4.70 -7.75
CA ASP A 42 3.80 -4.74 -7.37
C ASP A 42 4.18 -3.60 -6.41
N VAL A 43 3.55 -2.44 -6.61
CA VAL A 43 3.83 -1.20 -5.90
C VAL A 43 2.50 -0.58 -5.50
N VAL A 44 2.38 -0.17 -4.24
CA VAL A 44 1.18 0.53 -3.73
C VAL A 44 1.62 1.88 -3.17
N LEU A 45 1.04 2.94 -3.71
CA LEU A 45 1.27 4.30 -3.24
C LEU A 45 0.27 4.62 -2.12
N ILE A 46 0.78 4.90 -0.92
CA ILE A 46 -0.04 5.30 0.23
C ILE A 46 0.10 6.81 0.36
N ASN A 47 -0.87 7.55 -0.16
CA ASN A 47 -0.92 9.00 -0.09
C ASN A 47 -1.40 9.45 1.30
N MET A 48 -0.65 10.32 1.97
CA MET A 48 -1.02 10.83 3.30
C MET A 48 -0.49 12.25 3.53
N TRP A 49 -1.17 13.06 4.36
CA TRP A 49 -0.68 14.38 4.71
C TRP A 49 0.40 14.32 5.79
N CYS A 50 1.40 15.22 5.71
CA CYS A 50 2.49 15.27 6.68
C CYS A 50 2.00 15.46 8.13
N HIS A 51 0.90 16.19 8.33
CA HIS A 51 0.35 16.47 9.66
C HIS A 51 -0.40 15.28 10.28
N ASP A 52 -0.73 14.26 9.48
CA ASP A 52 -1.36 13.02 9.97
C ASP A 52 -0.33 12.00 10.47
N ILE A 53 0.94 12.19 10.14
CA ILE A 53 2.03 11.32 10.58
C ILE A 53 2.16 11.37 12.11
N GLY A 54 1.85 10.25 12.76
CA GLY A 54 1.92 10.11 14.21
C GLY A 54 0.60 10.28 14.95
N ARG A 55 -0.50 10.50 14.23
CA ARG A 55 -1.84 10.34 14.80
C ARG A 55 -2.25 8.88 14.64
N GLU A 56 -2.81 8.28 15.69
CA GLU A 56 -3.14 6.84 15.70
C GLU A 56 -4.17 6.45 14.64
N GLN A 57 -5.14 7.33 14.34
CA GLN A 57 -6.24 7.07 13.41
C GLN A 57 -6.01 7.63 11.99
N ALA A 58 -5.22 8.71 11.84
CA ALA A 58 -5.07 9.40 10.55
C ALA A 58 -3.94 8.84 9.65
N ALA A 59 -3.11 7.93 10.16
CA ALA A 59 -1.97 7.38 9.43
C ALA A 59 -2.27 6.03 8.72
N ASN A 60 -3.52 5.75 8.37
CA ASN A 60 -3.95 4.50 7.72
C ASN A 60 -3.58 3.21 8.49
N ARG A 61 -3.33 3.29 9.81
CA ARG A 61 -2.94 2.14 10.64
C ARG A 61 -4.00 1.03 10.67
N PRO A 62 -5.31 1.33 10.80
CA PRO A 62 -6.36 0.30 10.75
C PRO A 62 -6.38 -0.45 9.42
N LEU A 63 -6.21 0.27 8.31
CA LEU A 63 -6.17 -0.31 6.97
C LEU A 63 -4.97 -1.25 6.81
N LEU A 64 -3.76 -0.80 7.17
CA LEU A 64 -2.54 -1.61 7.13
C LEU A 64 -2.65 -2.89 7.98
N ARG A 65 -3.33 -2.81 9.14
CA ARG A 65 -3.55 -3.97 10.00
C ARG A 65 -4.40 -5.03 9.31
N ILE A 66 -5.50 -4.60 8.67
CA ILE A 66 -6.41 -5.50 7.93
C ILE A 66 -5.70 -6.09 6.72
N LEU A 67 -4.94 -5.26 5.99
CA LEU A 67 -4.13 -5.69 4.86
C LEU A 67 -3.14 -6.79 5.23
N PHE A 68 -2.41 -6.62 6.34
CA PHE A 68 -1.45 -7.63 6.81
C PHE A 68 -2.11 -8.90 7.36
N GLN A 69 -3.34 -8.81 7.87
CA GLN A 69 -4.12 -9.97 8.31
C GLN A 69 -4.55 -10.84 7.12
N GLU A 70 -5.17 -10.23 6.11
CA GLU A 70 -5.88 -10.98 5.06
C GLU A 70 -4.99 -11.41 3.89
N MET A 71 -3.94 -10.63 3.55
CA MET A 71 -2.99 -10.99 2.49
C MET A 71 -2.33 -12.37 2.71
N ARG A 72 -2.22 -12.80 3.97
CA ARG A 72 -1.58 -14.07 4.35
C ARG A 72 -2.46 -15.29 4.12
N ARG A 73 -3.78 -15.11 4.04
CA ARG A 73 -4.73 -16.21 3.88
C ARG A 73 -4.99 -16.57 2.42
N LEU A 74 -4.92 -15.56 1.55
CA LEU A 74 -5.43 -15.69 0.19
C LEU A 74 -4.33 -15.93 -0.87
N TYR A 75 -3.06 -15.56 -0.63
CA TYR A 75 -2.06 -15.54 -1.72
C TYR A 75 -0.65 -15.99 -1.34
N LYS A 76 0.08 -16.56 -2.32
CA LYS A 76 1.53 -16.77 -2.21
C LYS A 76 2.24 -15.41 -2.08
N PRO A 77 3.29 -15.31 -1.25
CA PRO A 77 3.99 -14.04 -1.03
C PRO A 77 4.65 -13.58 -2.33
N ARG A 78 4.04 -12.59 -2.98
CA ARG A 78 4.74 -11.70 -3.91
C ARG A 78 5.23 -10.53 -3.08
N LYS A 79 6.50 -10.16 -3.26
CA LYS A 79 7.07 -9.04 -2.52
C LYS A 79 6.52 -7.72 -3.08
N THR A 80 5.72 -7.01 -2.29
CA THR A 80 5.07 -5.75 -2.68
C THR A 80 5.83 -4.57 -2.08
N THR A 81 6.02 -3.50 -2.84
CA THR A 81 6.63 -2.27 -2.32
C THR A 81 5.55 -1.26 -1.92
N LEU A 82 5.50 -0.92 -0.63
CA LEU A 82 4.65 0.14 -0.10
C LEU A 82 5.42 1.46 -0.16
N VAL A 83 4.92 2.43 -0.92
CA VAL A 83 5.54 3.75 -1.04
C VAL A 83 4.65 4.77 -0.33
N TYR A 84 5.07 5.25 0.83
CA TYR A 84 4.40 6.34 1.52
C TYR A 84 4.71 7.66 0.81
N VAL A 85 3.68 8.28 0.24
CA VAL A 85 3.76 9.58 -0.41
C VAL A 85 3.24 10.63 0.58
N ILE A 86 4.17 11.33 1.23
CA ILE A 86 3.87 12.37 2.20
C ILE A 86 3.54 13.66 1.44
N ARG A 87 2.34 14.19 1.61
CA ARG A 87 1.89 15.47 1.05
C ARG A 87 2.18 16.61 2.01
N ASP A 88 2.40 17.79 1.45
CA ASP A 88 2.65 19.02 2.19
C ASP A 88 3.78 18.89 3.20
N LYS A 89 4.96 18.53 2.67
CA LYS A 89 6.19 18.39 3.45
C LYS A 89 6.39 19.60 4.38
N SER A 90 6.47 19.32 5.68
CA SER A 90 6.78 20.33 6.70
C SER A 90 8.29 20.58 6.82
N LYS A 91 8.69 21.47 7.74
CA LYS A 91 10.10 21.69 8.10
C LYS A 91 10.75 20.46 8.78
N THR A 92 9.98 19.43 9.12
CA THR A 92 10.49 18.20 9.72
C THR A 92 11.35 17.44 8.71
N PRO A 93 12.58 17.03 9.06
CA PRO A 93 13.41 16.24 8.17
C PRO A 93 12.73 14.95 7.71
N LEU A 94 12.84 14.64 6.40
CA LEU A 94 12.23 13.45 5.81
C LEU A 94 12.68 12.17 6.49
N ASP A 95 13.96 12.07 6.86
CA ASP A 95 14.53 10.88 7.51
C ASP A 95 13.78 10.52 8.81
N LYS A 96 13.39 11.53 9.60
CA LYS A 96 12.64 11.32 10.85
C LYS A 96 11.22 10.85 10.58
N LEU A 97 10.56 11.42 9.56
CA LEU A 97 9.22 10.99 9.16
C LEU A 97 9.25 9.57 8.59
N ALA A 98 10.26 9.27 7.79
CA ALA A 98 10.47 7.95 7.20
C ALA A 98 10.77 6.89 8.24
N GLU A 99 11.67 7.18 9.21
CA GLU A 99 11.96 6.28 10.33
C GLU A 99 10.69 5.97 11.13
N LYS A 100 9.88 7.00 11.40
CA LYS A 100 8.61 6.84 12.12
C LYS A 100 7.64 5.94 11.37
N LEU A 101 7.39 6.21 10.08
CA LEU A 101 6.48 5.40 9.26
C LEU A 101 6.97 3.95 9.11
N ARG A 102 8.27 3.73 8.92
CA ARG A 102 8.86 2.39 8.86
C ARG A 102 8.66 1.65 10.19
N LYS A 103 8.95 2.30 11.32
CA LYS A 103 8.76 1.73 12.65
C LYS A 103 7.29 1.40 12.92
N ASP A 104 6.38 2.30 12.56
CA ASP A 104 4.94 2.09 12.70
C ASP A 104 4.46 0.90 11.87
N THR A 105 4.94 0.77 10.63
CA THR A 105 4.60 -0.35 9.74
C THR A 105 5.06 -1.69 10.33
N VAL A 106 6.29 -1.74 10.85
CA VAL A 106 6.82 -2.93 11.53
C VAL A 106 6.03 -3.25 12.80
N GLN A 107 5.66 -2.23 13.58
CA GLN A 107 4.84 -2.43 14.78
C GLN A 107 3.47 -3.02 14.43
N ILE A 108 2.81 -2.51 13.40
CA ILE A 108 1.52 -3.03 12.92
C ILE A 108 1.69 -4.48 12.46
N TRP A 109 2.72 -4.77 11.65
CA TRP A 109 3.04 -6.14 11.22
C TRP A 109 3.23 -7.08 12.40
N ASN A 110 3.94 -6.66 13.44
CA ASN A 110 4.18 -7.46 14.63
C ASN A 110 2.92 -7.67 15.47
N SER A 111 2.03 -6.67 15.54
CA SER A 111 0.77 -6.73 16.29
C SER A 111 -0.26 -7.70 15.70
N VAL A 112 -0.16 -8.00 14.40
CA VAL A 112 -1.11 -8.88 13.71
C VAL A 112 -0.84 -10.35 14.08
N PRO A 113 -1.87 -11.11 14.50
CA PRO A 113 -1.74 -12.55 14.74
C PRO A 113 -1.22 -13.28 13.50
N LYS A 114 -0.20 -14.12 13.69
CA LYS A 114 0.45 -14.87 12.60
C LYS A 114 0.24 -16.38 12.79
N PRO A 115 -0.02 -17.14 11.72
CA PRO A 115 0.06 -18.60 11.77
C PRO A 115 1.44 -19.05 12.23
N GLN A 116 1.52 -20.20 12.88
CA GLN A 116 2.74 -20.71 13.52
C GLN A 116 3.94 -20.78 12.57
N ALA A 117 3.71 -21.09 11.29
CA ALA A 117 4.75 -21.16 10.25
C ALA A 117 5.38 -19.80 9.88
N LEU A 118 4.77 -18.68 10.27
CA LEU A 118 5.19 -17.32 9.89
C LEU A 118 5.36 -16.40 11.10
N GLN A 119 5.43 -16.95 12.33
CA GLN A 119 5.51 -16.14 13.56
C GLN A 119 6.73 -15.20 13.56
N ASP A 120 7.86 -15.69 13.07
CA ASP A 120 9.13 -14.95 13.09
C ASP A 120 9.49 -14.32 11.73
N THR A 121 8.58 -14.33 10.76
CA THR A 121 8.86 -13.76 9.44
C THR A 121 8.92 -12.23 9.51
N PRO A 122 10.06 -11.60 9.17
CA PRO A 122 10.16 -10.15 9.20
C PRO A 122 9.35 -9.53 8.06
N LEU A 123 8.92 -8.28 8.25
CA LEU A 123 8.15 -7.52 7.25
C LEU A 123 8.85 -7.53 5.88
N SER A 124 10.19 -7.45 5.88
CA SER A 124 11.05 -7.38 4.69
C SER A 124 10.95 -8.57 3.74
N GLU A 125 10.46 -9.73 4.20
CA GLU A 125 10.21 -10.89 3.33
C GLU A 125 9.00 -10.68 2.44
N SER A 126 7.99 -9.94 2.93
CA SER A 126 6.72 -9.73 2.23
C SER A 126 6.61 -8.33 1.63
N PHE A 127 7.19 -7.32 2.27
CA PHE A 127 7.05 -5.92 1.88
C PHE A 127 8.37 -5.17 1.89
N ASN A 128 8.57 -4.35 0.87
CA ASN A 128 9.50 -3.22 0.95
C ASN A 128 8.72 -1.98 1.38
N VAL A 129 9.36 -1.09 2.13
CA VAL A 129 8.78 0.20 2.50
C VAL A 129 9.68 1.27 1.94
N GLU A 130 9.10 2.21 1.19
CA GLU A 130 9.75 3.42 0.72
C GLU A 130 8.95 4.64 1.14
N VAL A 131 9.65 5.77 1.29
CA VAL A 131 9.03 7.01 1.78
C VAL A 131 9.53 8.15 0.92
N VAL A 132 8.59 8.89 0.35
CA VAL A 132 8.84 10.09 -0.45
C VAL A 132 8.00 11.23 0.10
N ALA A 133 8.45 12.46 -0.07
CA ALA A 133 7.71 13.64 0.36
C ALA A 133 7.60 14.64 -0.76
N LEU A 134 6.37 15.08 -1.01
CA LEU A 134 6.04 16.09 -1.99
C LEU A 134 5.83 17.43 -1.27
N PRO A 135 6.40 18.53 -1.79
CA PRO A 135 6.08 19.90 -1.37
C PRO A 135 4.59 20.21 -1.47
N ASN A 136 4.18 21.36 -0.92
CA ASN A 136 2.80 21.82 -1.11
C ASN A 136 2.60 22.29 -2.56
N TYR A 137 1.58 21.74 -3.23
CA TYR A 137 1.34 22.01 -4.65
C TYR A 137 0.97 23.47 -4.95
N GLU A 138 0.22 24.13 -4.06
CA GLU A 138 -0.25 25.50 -4.28
C GLU A 138 0.87 26.53 -4.06
N TYR A 139 1.71 26.34 -3.04
CA TYR A 139 2.75 27.29 -2.66
C TYR A 139 4.11 27.01 -3.31
N GLN A 140 4.39 25.76 -3.69
CA GLN A 140 5.70 25.29 -4.20
C GLN A 140 5.51 24.36 -5.40
N LYS A 141 4.77 24.84 -6.41
CA LYS A 141 4.40 24.02 -7.58
C LYS A 141 5.59 23.47 -8.36
N GLU A 142 6.62 24.28 -8.58
CA GLU A 142 7.82 23.88 -9.35
C GLU A 142 8.57 22.75 -8.64
N ASP A 143 8.83 22.90 -7.35
CA ASP A 143 9.45 21.86 -6.52
C ASP A 143 8.58 20.59 -6.46
N PHE A 144 7.26 20.75 -6.40
CA PHE A 144 6.32 19.63 -6.45
C PHE A 144 6.43 18.84 -7.76
N GLU A 145 6.42 19.52 -8.90
CA GLU A 145 6.55 18.89 -10.21
C GLU A 145 7.91 18.19 -10.38
N GLU A 146 8.99 18.78 -9.84
CA GLU A 146 10.32 18.16 -9.84
C GLU A 146 10.33 16.86 -9.01
N GLU A 147 9.78 16.87 -7.79
CA GLU A 147 9.72 15.68 -6.94
C GLU A 147 8.79 14.60 -7.51
N VAL A 148 7.69 14.98 -8.16
CA VAL A 148 6.82 14.03 -8.90
C VAL A 148 7.58 13.40 -10.07
N ALA A 149 8.38 14.17 -10.81
CA ALA A 149 9.21 13.64 -11.90
C ALA A 149 10.27 12.65 -11.36
N LYS A 150 10.90 12.96 -10.23
CA LYS A 150 11.83 12.04 -9.54
C LYS A 150 11.12 10.75 -9.13
N LEU A 151 9.96 10.85 -8.48
CA LEU A 151 9.15 9.70 -8.08
C LEU A 151 8.79 8.81 -9.28
N LYS A 152 8.33 9.40 -10.38
CA LYS A 152 8.01 8.67 -11.62
C LYS A 152 9.19 7.84 -12.12
N ASN A 153 10.40 8.41 -12.11
CA ASN A 153 11.62 7.72 -12.55
C ASN A 153 12.00 6.57 -11.58
N GLN A 154 11.71 6.74 -10.28
CA GLN A 154 11.97 5.73 -9.25
C GLN A 154 10.99 4.55 -9.26
N LEU A 155 9.77 4.71 -9.78
CA LEU A 155 8.76 3.62 -9.83
C LEU A 155 9.29 2.33 -10.49
N SER A 156 10.15 2.48 -11.50
CA SER A 156 10.79 1.35 -12.18
C SER A 156 11.73 0.54 -11.26
N HIS A 157 12.35 1.19 -10.27
CA HIS A 157 13.26 0.60 -9.29
C HIS A 157 12.51 -0.05 -8.13
N PHE A 158 11.27 0.37 -7.83
CA PHE A 158 10.47 -0.18 -6.75
C PHE A 158 9.92 -1.58 -7.03
N ARG A 159 10.00 -2.06 -8.29
CA ARG A 159 9.63 -3.44 -8.61
C ARG A 159 10.69 -4.40 -8.07
N ALA A 160 10.28 -5.33 -7.20
CA ALA A 160 11.12 -6.43 -6.79
C ALA A 160 11.49 -7.28 -8.03
N CYS A 161 12.80 -7.44 -8.30
CA CYS A 161 13.30 -8.23 -9.44
C CYS A 161 12.83 -9.69 -9.42
N ASP A 162 12.47 -10.21 -8.24
CA ASP A 162 12.12 -11.62 -8.02
C ASP A 162 10.62 -11.90 -8.15
N SER A 163 9.80 -10.89 -8.48
CA SER A 163 8.37 -11.08 -8.67
C SER A 163 8.09 -11.91 -9.94
N PRO A 164 7.36 -13.03 -9.85
CA PRO A 164 7.06 -13.86 -11.01
C PRO A 164 6.27 -13.05 -12.04
N LEU A 165 6.83 -12.95 -13.24
CA LEU A 165 6.22 -12.26 -14.37
C LEU A 165 4.92 -13.00 -14.77
N VAL A 166 3.78 -12.42 -14.41
CA VAL A 166 2.48 -12.87 -14.92
C VAL A 166 2.31 -12.27 -16.31
N PRO A 167 2.09 -13.08 -17.36
CA PRO A 167 1.77 -12.55 -18.68
C PRO A 167 0.54 -11.64 -18.61
N ALA A 168 0.59 -10.49 -19.28
CA ALA A 168 -0.51 -9.51 -19.26
C ALA A 168 -1.85 -10.14 -19.66
N SER A 169 -1.85 -11.12 -20.57
CA SER A 169 -3.03 -11.88 -20.99
C SER A 169 -3.72 -12.66 -19.87
N ARG A 170 -3.00 -13.00 -18.78
CA ARG A 170 -3.55 -13.69 -17.61
C ARG A 170 -3.88 -12.76 -16.45
N PHE A 171 -3.52 -11.48 -16.55
CA PHE A 171 -3.76 -10.51 -15.49
C PHE A 171 -5.26 -10.36 -15.21
N CYS A 172 -6.08 -10.15 -16.24
CA CYS A 172 -7.52 -9.95 -16.07
C CYS A 172 -8.20 -11.15 -15.39
N SER A 173 -7.93 -12.38 -15.84
CA SER A 173 -8.51 -13.59 -15.23
C SER A 173 -8.07 -13.77 -13.77
N LYS A 174 -6.78 -13.50 -13.48
CA LYS A 174 -6.27 -13.59 -12.12
C LYS A 174 -6.83 -12.50 -11.21
N ALA A 175 -6.94 -11.27 -11.71
CA ALA A 175 -7.57 -10.16 -10.97
C ALA A 175 -9.03 -10.47 -10.67
N GLN A 176 -9.78 -11.03 -11.63
CA GLN A 176 -11.16 -11.45 -11.40
C GLN A 176 -11.27 -12.55 -10.33
N GLU A 177 -10.43 -13.58 -10.39
CA GLU A 177 -10.38 -14.63 -9.35
C GLU A 177 -10.06 -14.05 -7.97
N ILE A 178 -9.09 -13.14 -7.90
CA ILE A 178 -8.72 -12.43 -6.66
C ILE A 178 -9.93 -11.64 -6.12
N TRP A 179 -10.65 -10.94 -7.00
CA TRP A 179 -11.79 -10.13 -6.62
C TRP A 179 -12.95 -10.97 -6.08
N GLU A 180 -13.32 -12.07 -6.76
CA GLU A 180 -14.39 -12.96 -6.28
C GLU A 180 -14.04 -13.57 -4.91
N ASN A 181 -12.79 -14.02 -4.73
CA ASN A 181 -12.33 -14.53 -3.43
C ASN A 181 -12.40 -13.50 -2.30
N ILE A 182 -12.14 -12.22 -2.61
CA ILE A 182 -12.24 -11.12 -1.64
C ILE A 182 -13.71 -10.80 -1.34
N LYS A 183 -14.57 -10.82 -2.36
CA LYS A 183 -16.00 -10.53 -2.20
C LYS A 183 -16.73 -11.59 -1.38
N ASP A 184 -16.37 -12.87 -1.56
CA ASP A 184 -16.95 -13.99 -0.82
C ASP A 184 -16.36 -14.16 0.60
N ASN A 185 -15.38 -13.33 0.97
CA ASN A 185 -14.74 -13.38 2.28
C ASN A 185 -15.60 -12.74 3.38
N LYS A 186 -16.33 -13.60 4.10
CA LYS A 186 -17.19 -13.23 5.25
C LYS A 186 -16.43 -12.68 6.46
N ASP A 187 -15.10 -12.82 6.53
CA ASP A 187 -14.31 -12.25 7.62
C ASP A 187 -14.04 -10.73 7.43
N LEU A 188 -14.36 -10.19 6.24
CA LEU A 188 -14.35 -8.75 6.01
C LEU A 188 -15.60 -8.04 6.56
N ASP A 189 -16.70 -8.79 6.76
CA ASP A 189 -17.99 -8.34 7.30
C ASP A 189 -17.97 -8.15 8.83
N VAL A 190 -16.83 -8.34 9.49
CA VAL A 190 -16.77 -8.19 10.95
C VAL A 190 -17.05 -6.72 11.31
N PRO A 191 -18.11 -6.43 12.09
CA PRO A 191 -18.53 -5.07 12.39
C PRO A 191 -17.41 -4.32 13.08
N ALA A 192 -17.26 -3.03 12.75
CA ALA A 192 -16.29 -2.15 13.36
C ALA A 192 -16.40 -2.24 14.89
N PHE A 193 -15.26 -2.43 15.56
CA PHE A 193 -15.17 -2.38 17.01
C PHE A 193 -15.87 -1.10 17.51
N LYS A 194 -16.86 -1.28 18.39
CA LYS A 194 -17.47 -0.21 19.20
C LYS A 194 -16.46 0.45 20.12
#